data_AF-I6AYV8-F1
#
_entry.id   AF-I6AYV8-F1
#
_cell.length_a   1.000
_cell.length_b   1.000
_cell.length_c   1.000
_cell.angle_alpha   90.00
_cell.angle_beta   90.00
_cell.angle_gamma   90.00
#
_symmetry.space_group_name_H-M   'P 1'
#
loop_
_entity.id
_entity.type
_entity.pdbx_description
1 polymer ?
#
loop_
_entity_poly.entity_id
_entity_poly.type
_entity_poly.pdbx_seq_one_letter_code
_entity_poly.pdbx_strand_id
1 'polypeptide(L)'
;MIKHTGIFGPGQCGKTFGCKALSRAHWTDDRRPSLVLDPNNEDWGPQALVFTDMSRFLPVVWKKRDCAVFIDEATMTIDRNTAFTDLFTRIRHRGHYLHVIGHRATVLQPVQRDQFSVLFLFRQSPGAAKIWAEEWADDRILQATTLVKYEFLLCNKFEGPGGTHLIKRGRFPAK
;
A
#
# COMPACT_ATOMS: atom_id res chain seq x y z
N MET A 1 1.37 -11.84 11.58
CA MET A 1 2.07 -10.52 11.62
C MET A 1 1.19 -9.52 10.91
N ILE A 2 0.86 -8.39 11.54
CA ILE A 2 0.03 -7.35 10.91
C ILE A 2 0.87 -6.63 9.86
N LYS A 3 0.39 -6.58 8.61
CA LYS A 3 1.13 -6.08 7.47
C LYS A 3 0.67 -4.68 7.09
N HIS A 4 1.58 -3.71 7.15
CA HIS A 4 1.43 -2.44 6.45
C HIS A 4 2.12 -2.56 5.10
N THR A 5 1.38 -2.29 4.05
CA THR A 5 1.78 -2.53 2.67
C THR A 5 1.72 -1.23 1.89
N GLY A 6 2.87 -0.79 1.36
CA GLY A 6 2.94 0.29 0.39
C GLY A 6 2.78 -0.26 -1.04
N ILE A 7 2.00 0.40 -1.89
CA ILE A 7 1.81 0.03 -3.30
C ILE A 7 2.02 1.27 -4.17
N PHE A 8 3.17 1.37 -4.83
CA PHE A 8 3.64 2.63 -5.43
C PHE A 8 4.06 2.52 -6.88
N GLY A 9 3.70 3.54 -7.69
CA GLY A 9 3.95 3.57 -9.13
C GLY A 9 3.13 4.61 -9.90
N PRO A 10 3.50 4.95 -11.14
CA PRO A 10 2.77 5.90 -11.97
C PRO A 10 1.36 5.38 -12.31
N GLY A 11 0.53 6.24 -12.89
CA GLY A 11 -0.77 5.82 -13.44
C GLY A 11 -0.64 4.64 -14.41
N GLN A 12 -1.70 3.84 -14.54
CA GLN A 12 -1.82 2.74 -15.51
C GLN A 12 -0.78 1.59 -15.38
N CYS A 13 0.02 1.55 -14.31
CA CYS A 13 1.01 0.48 -14.12
C CYS A 13 0.43 -0.84 -13.58
N GLY A 14 -0.86 -0.86 -13.21
CA GLY A 14 -1.55 -2.05 -12.70
C GLY A 14 -1.80 -2.11 -11.19
N LYS A 15 -1.46 -1.05 -10.44
CA LYS A 15 -1.66 -0.98 -8.97
C LYS A 15 -3.09 -1.27 -8.55
N THR A 16 -4.07 -0.52 -9.05
CA THR A 16 -5.49 -0.67 -8.67
C THR A 16 -5.99 -2.09 -8.94
N PHE A 17 -5.58 -2.71 -10.05
CA PHE A 17 -5.87 -4.11 -10.34
C PHE A 17 -5.29 -5.05 -9.28
N GLY A 18 -4.01 -4.90 -8.95
CA GLY A 18 -3.35 -5.67 -7.91
C GLY A 18 -4.00 -5.48 -6.53
N CYS A 19 -4.44 -4.26 -6.21
CA CYS A 19 -5.08 -3.96 -4.93
C CYS A 19 -6.47 -4.59 -4.81
N LYS A 20 -7.27 -4.57 -5.88
CA LYS A 20 -8.56 -5.29 -5.91
C LYS A 20 -8.37 -6.79 -5.80
N ALA A 21 -7.34 -7.35 -6.44
CA ALA A 21 -6.99 -8.76 -6.28
C ALA A 21 -6.58 -9.06 -4.82
N LEU A 22 -5.78 -8.20 -4.20
CA LEU A 22 -5.37 -8.35 -2.80
C LEU A 22 -6.56 -8.25 -1.82
N SER A 23 -7.48 -7.31 -2.06
CA SER A 23 -8.75 -7.20 -1.31
C SER A 23 -9.56 -8.50 -1.36
N ARG A 24 -9.68 -9.11 -2.56
CA ARG A 24 -10.35 -10.41 -2.71
C ARG A 24 -9.60 -11.56 -2.04
N ALA A 25 -8.28 -11.55 -2.10
CA ALA A 25 -7.44 -12.57 -1.44
C ALA A 25 -7.64 -12.51 0.09
N HIS A 26 -7.57 -11.33 0.70
CA HIS A 26 -7.84 -11.17 2.14
C HIS A 26 -9.23 -11.66 2.54
N TRP A 27 -10.24 -11.45 1.70
CA TRP A 27 -11.57 -12.00 1.95
C TRP A 27 -11.62 -13.53 1.81
N THR A 28 -10.95 -14.09 0.82
CA THR A 28 -11.00 -15.52 0.51
C THR A 28 -10.22 -16.33 1.54
N ASP A 29 -9.02 -15.86 1.89
CA ASP A 29 -8.07 -16.57 2.74
C ASP A 29 -8.35 -16.35 4.23
N ASP A 30 -8.67 -15.10 4.61
CA ASP A 30 -8.78 -14.69 6.02
C ASP A 30 -10.21 -14.28 6.44
N ARG A 31 -11.19 -14.30 5.52
CA ARG A 31 -12.54 -13.73 5.74
C ARG A 31 -12.52 -12.28 6.22
N ARG A 32 -11.50 -11.53 5.79
CA ARG A 32 -11.23 -10.16 6.20
C ARG A 32 -11.94 -9.18 5.26
N PRO A 33 -12.95 -8.42 5.71
CA PRO A 33 -13.65 -7.45 4.87
C PRO A 33 -12.76 -6.25 4.58
N SER A 34 -13.02 -5.58 3.45
CA SER A 34 -12.24 -4.42 3.01
C SER A 34 -12.95 -3.11 3.35
N LEU A 35 -12.21 -2.14 3.90
CA LEU A 35 -12.62 -0.75 4.00
C LEU A 35 -11.75 0.04 3.03
N VAL A 36 -12.36 0.68 2.04
CA VAL A 36 -11.62 1.32 0.95
C VAL A 36 -11.93 2.80 0.93
N LEU A 37 -10.90 3.64 0.95
CA LEU A 37 -11.00 5.05 0.60
C LEU A 37 -10.54 5.20 -0.84
N ASP A 38 -11.49 5.39 -1.75
CA ASP A 38 -11.28 5.51 -3.20
C ASP A 38 -12.08 6.70 -3.72
N PRO A 39 -11.44 7.85 -3.98
CA PRO A 39 -12.11 9.06 -4.48
C PRO A 39 -12.82 8.84 -5.83
N ASN A 40 -12.38 7.84 -6.61
CA ASN A 40 -12.95 7.52 -7.92
C ASN A 40 -14.16 6.57 -7.81
N ASN A 41 -14.47 6.09 -6.59
CA ASN A 41 -15.61 5.22 -6.29
C ASN A 41 -15.69 4.00 -7.22
N GLU A 42 -14.57 3.34 -7.49
CA GLU A 42 -14.57 2.17 -8.35
C GLU A 42 -15.23 0.96 -7.65
N ASP A 43 -15.61 -0.05 -8.44
CA ASP A 43 -16.06 -1.33 -7.88
C ASP A 43 -14.89 -2.17 -7.36
N TRP A 44 -14.87 -2.42 -6.06
CA TRP A 44 -13.90 -3.28 -5.36
C TRP A 44 -14.44 -4.67 -5.04
N GLY A 45 -15.69 -4.97 -5.38
CA GLY A 45 -16.39 -6.22 -5.11
C GLY A 45 -17.20 -6.22 -3.82
N PRO A 46 -18.02 -7.28 -3.59
CA PRO A 46 -19.00 -7.34 -2.50
C PRO A 46 -18.38 -7.39 -1.09
N GLN A 47 -17.10 -7.73 -0.99
CA GLN A 47 -16.36 -7.77 0.28
C GLN A 47 -15.91 -6.38 0.77
N ALA A 48 -16.06 -5.34 -0.07
CA ALA A 48 -15.53 -4.01 0.18
C ALA A 48 -16.63 -3.00 0.49
N LEU A 49 -16.42 -2.22 1.54
CA LEU A 49 -17.17 -0.99 1.80
C LEU A 49 -16.32 0.20 1.34
N VAL A 50 -16.77 0.89 0.30
CA VAL A 50 -16.05 1.97 -0.37
C VAL A 50 -16.55 3.34 0.13
N PHE A 51 -15.60 4.24 0.37
CA PHE A 51 -15.81 5.61 0.78
C PHE A 51 -15.07 6.54 -0.17
N THR A 52 -15.63 7.70 -0.45
CA THR A 52 -15.02 8.72 -1.32
C THR A 52 -14.40 9.88 -0.54
N ASP A 53 -14.65 9.97 0.77
CA ASP A 53 -14.16 11.04 1.64
C ASP A 53 -13.63 10.51 2.97
N MET A 54 -12.60 11.20 3.48
CA MET A 54 -11.91 10.82 4.72
C MET A 54 -12.81 10.97 5.96
N SER A 55 -13.70 11.96 5.97
CA SER A 55 -14.51 12.33 7.13
C SER A 55 -15.47 11.21 7.54
N ARG A 56 -16.01 10.48 6.56
CA ARG A 56 -16.87 9.32 6.77
C ARG A 56 -16.06 8.03 6.93
N PHE A 57 -14.91 7.95 6.28
CA PHE A 57 -14.03 6.77 6.33
C PHE A 57 -13.42 6.54 7.72
N LEU A 58 -12.76 7.55 8.30
CA LEU A 58 -12.00 7.38 9.55
C LEU A 58 -12.86 6.88 10.73
N PRO A 59 -14.05 7.43 11.00
CA PRO A 59 -14.90 6.92 12.08
C PRO A 59 -15.25 5.43 11.92
N VAL A 60 -15.45 4.96 10.69
CA VAL A 60 -15.75 3.55 10.42
C VAL A 60 -14.52 2.68 10.64
N VAL A 61 -13.36 3.11 10.14
CA VAL A 61 -12.09 2.38 10.35
C VAL A 61 -11.84 2.18 11.84
N TRP A 62 -11.95 3.24 12.67
CA TRP A 62 -11.69 3.13 14.10
C TRP A 62 -12.76 2.35 14.88
N LYS A 63 -14.00 2.31 14.38
CA LYS A 63 -15.09 1.53 14.99
C LYS A 63 -14.97 0.03 14.69
N LYS A 64 -14.50 -0.33 13.50
CA LYS A 64 -14.35 -1.73 13.07
C LYS A 64 -13.07 -2.34 13.62
N ARG A 65 -12.93 -3.66 13.43
CA ARG A 65 -11.75 -4.46 13.75
C ARG A 65 -11.53 -5.47 12.64
N ASP A 66 -10.29 -5.94 12.53
CA ASP A 66 -9.93 -7.05 11.65
C ASP A 66 -10.33 -6.88 10.17
N CYS A 67 -10.29 -5.64 9.67
CA CYS A 67 -10.48 -5.31 8.25
C CYS A 67 -9.14 -5.21 7.49
N ALA A 68 -9.19 -5.32 6.16
CA ALA A 68 -8.16 -4.84 5.25
C ALA A 68 -8.51 -3.41 4.83
N VAL A 69 -7.65 -2.45 5.12
CA VAL A 69 -7.91 -1.03 4.94
C VAL A 69 -7.08 -0.57 3.76
N PHE A 70 -7.74 -0.10 2.70
CA PHE A 70 -7.12 0.41 1.49
C PHE A 70 -7.31 1.91 1.39
N ILE A 71 -6.24 2.62 1.07
CA ILE A 71 -6.25 4.06 0.79
C ILE A 71 -5.74 4.21 -0.63
N ASP A 72 -6.66 4.41 -1.58
CA ASP A 72 -6.33 4.73 -2.96
C ASP A 72 -6.08 6.22 -3.11
N GLU A 73 -5.13 6.57 -3.97
CA GLU A 73 -4.70 7.95 -4.20
C GLU A 73 -4.31 8.73 -2.93
N ALA A 74 -3.33 8.21 -2.20
CA ALA A 74 -2.68 8.90 -1.08
C ALA A 74 -2.26 10.36 -1.39
N THR A 75 -2.05 10.73 -2.66
CA THR A 75 -1.80 12.11 -3.08
C THR A 75 -2.97 13.07 -2.88
N MET A 76 -4.20 12.62 -3.09
CA MET A 76 -5.39 13.47 -3.02
C MET A 76 -5.99 13.50 -1.61
N THR A 77 -5.75 12.45 -0.84
CA THR A 77 -6.47 12.21 0.41
C THR A 77 -5.63 12.49 1.67
N ILE A 78 -4.32 12.69 1.52
CA ILE A 78 -3.43 13.03 2.62
C ILE A 78 -3.36 14.54 2.77
N ASP A 79 -4.31 15.07 3.53
CA ASP A 79 -4.01 16.27 4.28
C ASP A 79 -2.92 15.91 5.31
N ARG A 80 -1.84 16.70 5.40
CA ARG A 80 -0.65 16.38 6.23
C ARG A 80 -0.91 16.49 7.74
N ASN A 81 -2.17 16.30 8.15
CA ASN A 81 -2.67 16.45 9.51
C ASN A 81 -2.34 15.21 10.35
N THR A 82 -2.26 15.43 11.66
CA THR A 82 -1.90 14.44 12.68
C THR A 82 -2.76 13.18 12.65
N ALA A 83 -4.06 13.32 12.36
CA ALA A 83 -5.01 12.20 12.30
C ALA A 83 -4.62 11.13 11.27
N PHE A 84 -4.00 11.53 10.16
CA PHE A 84 -3.56 10.57 9.14
C PHE A 84 -2.30 9.81 9.58
N THR A 85 -1.37 10.47 10.27
CA THR A 85 -0.19 9.80 10.84
C THR A 85 -0.56 8.81 11.94
N ASP A 86 -1.61 9.09 12.73
CA ASP A 86 -2.14 8.13 13.70
C ASP A 86 -2.68 6.86 13.04
N LEU A 87 -3.25 6.97 11.83
CA LEU A 87 -3.66 5.80 11.05
C LEU A 87 -2.46 4.89 10.73
N PHE A 88 -1.29 5.44 10.41
CA PHE A 88 -0.12 4.62 10.07
C PHE A 88 0.51 3.94 11.29
N THR A 89 0.41 4.56 12.46
CA THR A 89 1.11 4.10 13.65
C THR A 89 0.23 3.23 14.56
N ARG A 90 -1.08 3.49 14.60
CA ARG A 90 -1.99 2.87 15.58
C ARG A 90 -2.99 1.88 15.00
N ILE A 91 -3.21 1.86 13.68
CA ILE A 91 -4.27 1.03 13.08
C ILE A 91 -4.09 -0.48 13.35
N ARG A 92 -2.84 -0.93 13.52
CA ARG A 92 -2.51 -2.30 13.91
C ARG A 92 -3.15 -2.74 15.23
N HIS A 93 -3.41 -1.82 16.16
CA HIS A 93 -4.06 -2.15 17.44
C HIS A 93 -5.54 -2.51 17.28
N ARG A 94 -6.12 -2.28 16.10
CA ARG A 94 -7.46 -2.74 15.72
C ARG A 94 -7.44 -4.05 14.92
N GLY A 95 -6.27 -4.68 14.79
CA GLY A 95 -6.08 -5.89 14.00
C GLY A 95 -6.11 -5.64 12.49
N HIS A 96 -6.12 -4.39 12.02
CA HIS A 96 -6.24 -4.07 10.60
C HIS A 96 -4.96 -4.34 9.81
N TYR A 97 -5.12 -4.75 8.55
CA TYR A 97 -4.06 -4.69 7.55
C TYR A 97 -4.19 -3.38 6.80
N LEU A 98 -3.11 -2.61 6.67
CA LEU A 98 -3.15 -1.31 6.00
C LEU A 98 -2.45 -1.42 4.64
N HIS A 99 -3.13 -0.94 3.61
CA HIS A 99 -2.65 -0.88 2.24
C HIS A 99 -2.75 0.56 1.74
N VAL A 100 -1.61 1.14 1.37
CA VAL A 100 -1.54 2.53 0.94
C VAL A 100 -1.05 2.57 -0.49
N ILE A 101 -1.85 3.19 -1.35
CA ILE A 101 -1.62 3.22 -2.78
C ILE A 101 -1.28 4.66 -3.16
N GLY A 102 -0.19 4.82 -3.91
CA GLY A 102 0.24 6.16 -4.30
C GLY A 102 1.16 6.16 -5.51
N HIS A 103 1.49 7.36 -5.95
CA HIS A 103 2.34 7.53 -7.14
C HIS A 103 3.83 7.48 -6.83
N ARG A 104 4.27 8.12 -5.74
CA ARG A 104 5.68 8.33 -5.39
C ARG A 104 5.86 8.31 -3.88
N ALA A 105 7.09 8.09 -3.40
CA ALA A 105 7.41 8.14 -1.97
C ALA A 105 7.12 9.51 -1.31
N THR A 106 7.32 10.60 -2.05
CA THR A 106 7.24 11.99 -1.57
C THR A 106 5.85 12.43 -1.14
N VAL A 107 4.83 11.63 -1.45
CA VAL A 107 3.43 11.90 -1.09
C VAL A 107 3.17 11.55 0.39
N LEU A 108 4.09 10.78 0.99
CA LEU A 108 4.07 10.40 2.39
C LEU A 108 5.18 11.10 3.16
N GLN A 109 4.93 11.35 4.44
CA GLN A 109 5.97 11.75 5.39
C GLN A 109 6.92 10.57 5.66
N PRO A 110 8.20 10.81 6.02
CA PRO A 110 9.13 9.74 6.36
C PRO A 110 8.58 8.76 7.41
N VAL A 111 8.03 9.28 8.52
CA VAL A 111 7.43 8.47 9.59
C VAL A 111 6.33 7.53 9.11
N GLN A 112 5.61 7.88 8.04
CA GLN A 112 4.57 7.04 7.45
C GLN A 112 5.18 5.93 6.59
N ARG A 113 6.24 6.24 5.82
CA ARG A 113 6.94 5.25 4.99
C ARG A 113 7.65 4.20 5.82
N ASP A 114 8.22 4.61 6.95
CA ASP A 114 8.88 3.72 7.91
C ASP A 114 7.97 2.58 8.38
N GLN A 115 6.66 2.84 8.47
CA GLN A 115 5.68 1.86 8.94
C GLN A 115 5.44 0.71 7.97
N PHE A 116 5.88 0.80 6.70
CA PHE A 116 5.67 -0.28 5.75
C PHE A 116 6.61 -1.46 6.01
N SER A 117 6.00 -2.64 6.20
CA SER A 117 6.70 -3.92 6.25
C SER A 117 6.80 -4.59 4.88
N VAL A 118 5.90 -4.23 3.96
CA VAL A 118 5.81 -4.77 2.60
C VAL A 118 5.70 -3.62 1.61
N LEU A 119 6.36 -3.73 0.46
CA LEU A 119 6.28 -2.76 -0.63
C LEU A 119 6.09 -3.48 -1.96
N PHE A 120 5.02 -3.15 -2.67
CA PHE A 120 4.84 -3.42 -4.09
C PHE A 120 5.26 -2.19 -4.88
N LEU A 121 6.50 -2.18 -5.36
CA LEU A 121 7.06 -1.05 -6.10
C LEU A 121 7.05 -1.32 -7.59
N PHE A 122 6.12 -0.69 -8.29
CA PHE A 122 6.10 -0.66 -9.76
C PHE A 122 7.15 0.32 -10.27
N ARG A 123 7.25 0.43 -11.61
CA ARG A 123 8.22 1.33 -12.25
C ARG A 123 8.28 2.72 -11.59
N GLN A 124 9.47 3.19 -11.24
CA GLN A 124 9.69 4.51 -10.66
C GLN A 124 10.59 5.39 -11.54
N SER A 125 10.55 6.70 -11.34
CA SER A 125 11.62 7.58 -11.83
C SER A 125 12.89 7.34 -10.99
N PRO A 126 14.09 7.66 -11.51
CA PRO A 126 15.34 7.50 -10.76
C PRO A 126 15.32 8.18 -9.39
N GLY A 127 14.84 9.42 -9.31
CA GLY A 127 14.74 10.14 -8.04
C GLY A 127 13.78 9.49 -7.05
N ALA A 128 12.62 9.00 -7.50
CA ALA A 128 11.66 8.32 -6.62
C ALA A 128 12.17 6.93 -6.16
N ALA A 129 12.88 6.21 -7.03
CA ALA A 129 13.52 4.94 -6.67
C ALA A 129 14.61 5.13 -5.62
N LYS A 130 15.40 6.21 -5.72
CA LYS A 130 16.44 6.54 -4.74
C LYS A 130 15.86 6.76 -3.33
N ILE A 131 14.75 7.50 -3.22
CA ILE A 131 14.08 7.72 -1.92
C ILE A 131 13.65 6.38 -1.31
N TRP A 132 13.09 5.47 -2.10
CA TRP A 132 12.72 4.14 -1.60
C TRP A 132 13.93 3.29 -1.22
N ALA A 133 15.02 3.34 -2.00
CA ALA A 133 16.26 2.63 -1.68
C ALA A 133 16.88 3.11 -0.37
N GLU A 134 16.87 4.43 -0.11
CA GLU A 134 17.34 5.02 1.15
C GLU A 134 16.44 4.61 2.34
N GLU A 135 15.13 4.74 2.19
CA GLU A 135 14.12 4.38 3.20
C GLU A 135 14.19 2.89 3.61
N TRP A 136 14.54 2.04 2.65
CA TRP A 136 14.71 0.61 2.85
C TRP A 136 16.19 0.21 2.95
N ALA A 137 17.14 1.13 3.06
CA ALA A 137 18.56 0.84 3.13
C ALA A 137 19.04 -0.29 2.17
N ASP A 138 18.57 -0.30 0.92
CA ASP A 138 18.82 -1.37 -0.05
C ASP A 138 18.79 -0.90 -1.51
N ASP A 139 19.96 -0.78 -2.12
CA ASP A 139 20.14 -0.31 -3.50
C ASP A 139 19.52 -1.23 -4.56
N ARG A 140 19.18 -2.48 -4.22
CA ARG A 140 18.49 -3.38 -5.17
C ARG A 140 17.13 -2.80 -5.58
N ILE A 141 16.55 -1.91 -4.78
CA ILE A 141 15.31 -1.19 -5.09
C ILE A 141 15.46 -0.26 -6.30
N LEU A 142 16.67 0.20 -6.64
CA LEU A 142 16.93 1.03 -7.82
C LEU A 142 16.56 0.32 -9.14
N GLN A 143 16.46 -1.01 -9.13
CA GLN A 143 15.94 -1.81 -10.25
C GLN A 143 14.49 -1.43 -10.62
N ALA A 144 13.75 -0.76 -9.73
CA ALA A 144 12.42 -0.24 -10.06
C ALA A 144 12.41 0.74 -11.24
N THR A 145 13.55 1.32 -11.62
CA THR A 145 13.66 2.22 -12.78
C THR A 145 13.55 1.50 -14.12
N THR A 146 13.83 0.20 -14.18
CA THR A 146 13.88 -0.60 -15.41
C THR A 146 12.64 -1.50 -15.61
N LEU A 147 11.74 -1.55 -14.63
CA LEU A 147 10.52 -2.34 -14.70
C LEU A 147 9.63 -1.90 -15.87
N VAL A 148 8.99 -2.87 -16.52
CA VAL A 148 7.98 -2.61 -17.56
C VAL A 148 6.56 -2.70 -16.98
N LYS A 149 5.55 -2.45 -17.82
CA LYS A 149 4.14 -2.44 -17.40
C LYS A 149 3.77 -3.76 -16.71
N TYR A 150 3.04 -3.65 -15.61
CA TYR A 150 2.59 -4.73 -14.73
C TYR A 150 3.67 -5.44 -13.92
N GLU A 151 4.94 -5.10 -14.11
CA GLU A 151 6.01 -5.58 -13.25
C GLU A 151 6.18 -4.72 -12.00
N PHE A 152 6.61 -5.37 -10.93
CA PHE A 152 6.88 -4.74 -9.65
C PHE A 152 8.03 -5.45 -8.93
N LEU A 153 8.66 -4.74 -8.00
CA LEU A 153 9.44 -5.34 -6.93
C LEU A 153 8.51 -5.58 -5.74
N LEU A 154 8.51 -6.81 -5.22
CA LEU A 154 7.96 -7.15 -3.92
C LEU A 154 9.09 -7.12 -2.90
N CYS A 155 9.08 -6.12 -2.02
CA CYS A 155 10.04 -5.99 -0.94
C CYS A 155 9.36 -6.34 0.39
N ASN A 156 9.97 -7.23 1.17
CA ASN A 156 9.57 -7.53 2.55
C ASN A 156 10.69 -7.16 3.50
N LYS A 157 10.40 -6.31 4.48
CA LYS A 157 11.41 -5.64 5.32
C LYS A 157 12.10 -6.59 6.32
N PHE A 158 11.47 -7.72 6.66
CA PHE A 158 11.98 -8.62 7.71
C PHE A 158 11.88 -10.11 7.37
N GLU A 159 11.73 -10.47 6.09
CA GLU A 159 11.52 -11.86 5.65
C GLU A 159 12.74 -12.49 4.95
N GLY A 160 13.86 -11.77 4.83
CA GLY A 160 15.11 -12.29 4.29
C GLY A 160 15.92 -13.11 5.30
N PRO A 161 16.91 -13.92 4.85
CA PRO A 161 17.82 -14.64 5.75
C PRO A 161 18.48 -13.69 6.75
N GLY A 162 18.48 -14.06 8.03
CA GLY A 162 19.01 -13.21 9.10
C GLY A 162 18.19 -11.94 9.38
N GLY A 163 16.93 -11.87 8.94
CA GLY A 163 16.06 -10.70 9.14
C GLY A 163 16.30 -9.56 8.14
N THR A 164 17.00 -9.84 7.04
CA THR A 164 17.30 -8.87 5.97
C THR A 164 16.10 -8.60 5.05
N HIS A 165 16.26 -7.69 4.10
CA HIS A 165 15.26 -7.44 3.06
C HIS A 165 15.20 -8.59 2.05
N LEU A 166 13.99 -9.10 1.84
CA LEU A 166 13.68 -9.99 0.72
C LEU A 166 13.08 -9.17 -0.41
N ILE A 167 13.78 -9.06 -1.53
CA ILE A 167 13.33 -8.34 -2.73
C ILE A 167 13.18 -9.35 -3.87
N LYS A 168 11.97 -9.43 -4.43
CA LYS A 168 11.63 -10.30 -5.56
C LYS A 168 11.00 -9.50 -6.69
N ARG A 169 11.32 -9.81 -7.94
CA ARG A 169 10.57 -9.27 -9.09
C ARG A 169 9.30 -10.11 -9.29
N GLY A 170 8.18 -9.43 -9.49
CA GLY A 170 6.89 -10.04 -9.77
C GLY A 170 6.20 -9.36 -10.95
N ARG A 171 5.11 -9.98 -11.41
CA ARG A 171 4.29 -9.47 -12.50
C ARG A 171 2.82 -9.75 -12.24
N PHE A 172 1.98 -8.75 -12.35
CA PHE A 172 0.53 -8.98 -12.40
C PHE A 172 0.15 -9.43 -13.82
N PRO A 173 -0.83 -10.34 -13.96
CA PRO A 173 -1.32 -10.75 -15.27
C PRO A 173 -1.78 -9.51 -16.05
N ALA A 174 -1.37 -9.44 -17.32
CA ALA A 174 -1.94 -8.45 -18.23
C ALA A 174 -3.42 -8.78 -18.45
N LYS A 175 -4.27 -7.75 -18.49
CA LYS A 175 -5.64 -7.91 -18.98
C LYS A 175 -5.63 -8.19 -20.48
#